data_AF-A0A1B6HJA0-F1
#
_entry.id   AF-A0A1B6HJA0-F1
#
_cell.length_a   1.000
_cell.length_b   1.000
_cell.length_c   1.000
_cell.angle_alpha   90.00
_cell.angle_beta   90.00
_cell.angle_gamma   90.00
#
_symmetry.space_group_name_H-M   'P 1'
#
loop_
_entity.id
_entity.type
_entity.pdbx_description
1 polymer ?
#
loop_
_entity_poly.entity_id
_entity_poly.type
_entity_poly.pdbx_seq_one_letter_code
_entity_poly.pdbx_strand_id
1 'polypeptide(L)'
;HPVSGTLYLQQPVLSLEGQVYQFFVRATDRGSPSLHSDVPVRVYIMDFTDELPAFQRTDETFFIPEDAPLGYNVTQLVLSSPLHVDYRLLATGSQFSVSPDGWLYLSAPLDREAVALHTLGAVAQSRAAPRLATLDTITVVVLDCNDNRPVFHSALYRTAVAENVAVGTSIMQVEAEDTDEGRNGE
;
A
#
# COMPACT_ATOMS: atom_id res chain seq x y z
N HIS A 1 12.18 21.66 -0.85
CA HIS A 1 11.16 22.35 -1.66
C HIS A 1 9.87 22.41 -0.84
N PRO A 2 9.30 23.60 -0.62
CA PRO A 2 8.27 23.83 0.41
C PRO A 2 6.94 23.10 0.15
N VAL A 3 6.67 22.69 -1.10
CA VAL A 3 5.44 21.97 -1.45
C VAL A 3 5.63 20.45 -1.46
N SER A 4 6.77 19.97 -1.96
CA SER A 4 7.03 18.53 -2.10
C SER A 4 7.71 17.92 -0.88
N GLY A 5 8.19 18.74 0.06
CA GLY A 5 8.97 18.29 1.22
C GLY A 5 10.39 17.82 0.86
N THR A 6 10.79 17.80 -0.41
CA THR A 6 12.09 17.28 -0.85
C THR A 6 13.25 18.08 -0.29
N LEU A 7 14.25 17.40 0.28
CA LEU A 7 15.47 18.01 0.82
C LEU A 7 16.59 17.93 -0.23
N TYR A 8 17.40 18.98 -0.33
CA TYR A 8 18.50 19.07 -1.30
C TYR A 8 19.78 19.50 -0.59
N LEU A 9 20.91 18.91 -1.00
CA LEU A 9 22.22 19.44 -0.66
C LEU A 9 22.40 20.80 -1.34
N GLN A 10 22.86 21.79 -0.58
CA GLN A 10 23.19 23.12 -1.10
C GLN A 10 24.68 23.24 -1.45
N GLN A 11 25.53 22.37 -0.89
CA GLN A 11 26.98 22.39 -1.05
C GLN A 11 27.52 20.95 -1.01
N PRO A 12 28.73 20.70 -1.56
CA PRO A 12 29.43 19.43 -1.42
C PRO A 12 29.72 19.09 0.05
N VAL A 13 29.72 17.78 0.37
CA VAL A 13 29.89 17.28 1.75
C VAL A 13 31.17 16.43 1.94
N LEU A 14 32.15 16.57 1.04
CA LEU A 14 33.40 15.79 0.95
C LEU A 14 34.38 15.90 2.14
N SER A 15 34.01 16.61 3.20
CA SER A 15 34.81 16.74 4.42
C SER A 15 33.96 16.59 5.68
N LEU A 16 32.73 16.10 5.50
CA LEU A 16 31.71 15.97 6.52
C LEU A 16 31.37 14.50 6.78
N GLU A 17 32.15 13.56 6.25
CA GLU A 17 31.97 12.12 6.46
C GLU A 17 31.91 11.79 7.95
N GLY A 18 31.02 10.88 8.32
CA GLY A 18 30.77 10.47 9.70
C GLY A 18 29.97 11.48 10.54
N GLN A 19 29.64 12.67 10.01
CA GLN A 19 28.87 13.68 10.74
C GLN A 19 27.36 13.44 10.63
N VAL A 20 26.65 13.80 11.71
CA VAL A 20 25.18 13.80 11.77
C VAL A 20 24.68 15.24 11.85
N TYR A 21 23.85 15.62 10.90
CA TYR A 21 23.11 16.88 10.87
C TYR A 21 21.71 16.64 11.38
N GLN A 22 21.27 17.38 12.39
CA GLN A 22 19.91 17.32 12.93
C GLN A 22 19.22 18.67 12.81
N PHE A 23 18.01 18.68 12.25
CA PHE A 23 17.16 19.87 12.14
C PHE A 23 15.69 19.48 12.24
N PHE A 24 14.79 20.45 12.40
CA PHE A 24 13.34 20.22 12.40
C PHE A 24 12.73 20.61 11.06
N VAL A 25 11.79 19.81 10.58
CA VAL A 25 10.91 20.14 9.45
C VAL A 25 9.53 20.44 10.00
N ARG A 26 8.95 21.57 9.58
CA ARG A 26 7.61 22.01 9.98
C ARG A 26 6.63 21.85 8.83
N ALA A 27 5.48 21.24 9.10
CA ALA A 27 4.30 21.29 8.24
C ALA A 27 3.26 22.23 8.88
N THR A 28 2.75 23.19 8.12
CA THR A 28 1.78 24.18 8.59
C THR A 28 0.57 24.18 7.67
N ASP A 29 -0.63 24.20 8.25
CA ASP A 29 -1.86 24.33 7.48
C ASP A 29 -2.12 25.78 7.03
N ARG A 30 -3.22 25.99 6.29
CA ARG A 30 -3.67 27.34 5.87
C ARG A 30 -4.85 27.85 6.71
N GLY A 31 -5.06 27.27 7.90
CA GLY A 31 -6.17 27.60 8.79
C GLY A 31 -6.05 28.98 9.43
N SER A 32 -7.10 29.40 10.13
CA SER A 32 -7.11 30.63 10.95
C SER A 32 -7.78 30.33 12.30
N PRO A 33 -7.01 30.14 13.39
CA PRO A 33 -5.55 30.18 13.44
C PRO A 33 -4.90 29.00 12.69
N SER A 34 -3.69 29.20 12.16
CA SER A 34 -2.94 28.13 11.51
C SER A 34 -2.35 27.18 12.53
N LEU A 35 -2.49 25.87 12.32
CA LEU A 35 -1.85 24.84 13.13
C LEU A 35 -0.62 24.29 12.39
N HIS A 36 0.32 23.73 13.16
CA HIS A 36 1.53 23.14 12.61
C HIS A 36 1.98 21.91 13.41
N SER A 37 2.81 21.09 12.76
CA SER A 37 3.55 20.00 13.39
C SER A 37 5.03 20.10 13.00
N ASP A 38 5.90 19.67 13.90
CA ASP A 38 7.35 19.63 13.71
C ASP A 38 7.86 18.19 13.81
N VAL A 39 8.80 17.81 12.96
CA VAL A 39 9.47 16.50 13.01
C VAL A 39 10.99 16.68 12.93
N PRO A 40 11.77 16.02 13.80
CA PRO A 40 13.22 16.03 13.69
C PRO A 40 13.67 15.17 12.51
N VAL A 41 14.53 15.72 11.67
CA VAL A 41 15.24 15.03 10.59
C VAL A 41 16.71 14.92 10.98
N ARG A 42 17.26 13.71 10.84
CA ARG A 42 18.68 13.41 11.03
C ARG A 42 19.26 12.94 9.70
N VAL A 43 20.32 13.60 9.25
CA VAL A 43 21.05 13.27 8.03
C VAL A 43 22.47 12.89 8.44
N TYR A 44 22.82 11.63 8.20
CA TYR A 44 24.18 11.14 8.39
C TYR A 44 24.92 11.16 7.05
N ILE A 45 26.13 11.72 7.04
CA ILE A 45 26.99 11.75 5.85
C ILE A 45 27.86 10.50 5.87
N MET A 46 27.56 9.56 4.97
CA MET A 46 28.25 8.28 4.90
C MET A 46 29.70 8.42 4.45
N ASP A 47 30.56 7.53 4.94
CA ASP A 47 31.91 7.32 4.43
C ASP A 47 31.99 6.09 3.51
N PHE A 48 33.19 5.76 3.04
CA PHE A 48 33.41 4.64 2.11
C PHE A 48 33.38 3.24 2.76
N THR A 49 33.34 3.18 4.10
CA THR A 49 33.26 1.95 4.90
C THR A 49 31.83 1.62 5.33
N ASP A 50 30.92 2.59 5.22
CA ASP A 50 29.51 2.41 5.53
C ASP A 50 28.82 1.48 4.53
N GLU A 51 28.17 0.43 5.04
CA GLU A 51 27.37 -0.51 4.25
C GLU A 51 25.88 -0.25 4.45
N LEU A 52 25.16 -0.09 3.34
CA LEU A 52 23.70 0.02 3.32
C LEU A 52 23.06 -1.36 3.21
N PRO A 53 21.94 -1.61 3.90
CA PRO A 53 21.07 -2.73 3.55
C PRO A 53 20.68 -2.61 2.08
N ALA A 54 20.84 -3.68 1.30
CA ALA A 54 20.42 -3.69 -0.09
C ALA A 54 19.48 -4.87 -0.30
N PHE A 55 18.25 -4.63 -0.75
CA PHE A 55 17.35 -5.70 -1.12
C PHE A 55 17.87 -6.42 -2.36
N GLN A 56 17.66 -7.74 -2.43
CA GLN A 56 18.08 -8.55 -3.57
C GLN A 56 17.24 -8.25 -4.82
N ARG A 57 15.97 -7.89 -4.63
CA ARG A 57 15.02 -7.48 -5.66
C ARG A 57 14.28 -6.24 -5.17
N THR A 58 13.89 -5.38 -6.10
CA THR A 58 13.23 -4.10 -5.81
C THR A 58 12.08 -3.87 -6.77
N ASP A 59 11.12 -3.04 -6.39
CA ASP A 59 9.98 -2.63 -7.22
C ASP A 59 9.13 -3.81 -7.74
N GLU A 60 9.06 -4.90 -6.97
CA GLU A 60 8.34 -6.10 -7.38
C GLU A 60 6.82 -5.92 -7.25
N THR A 61 6.11 -6.60 -8.16
CA THR A 61 4.64 -6.68 -8.15
C THR A 61 4.19 -8.10 -7.87
N PHE A 62 3.29 -8.24 -6.90
CA PHE A 62 2.67 -9.50 -6.51
C PHE A 62 1.17 -9.47 -6.77
N PHE A 63 0.60 -10.63 -7.06
CA PHE A 63 -0.82 -10.81 -7.30
C PHE A 63 -1.35 -11.81 -6.28
N ILE A 64 -2.32 -11.39 -5.47
CA ILE A 64 -2.91 -12.23 -4.42
C ILE A 64 -4.43 -12.19 -4.53
N PRO A 65 -5.15 -13.30 -4.33
CA PRO A 65 -6.61 -13.28 -4.33
C PRO A 65 -7.13 -12.58 -3.07
N GLU A 66 -8.30 -11.94 -3.16
CA GLU A 66 -8.90 -11.27 -2.00
C GLU A 66 -9.35 -12.24 -0.89
N ASP A 67 -9.70 -13.47 -1.28
CA ASP A 67 -10.06 -14.56 -0.37
C ASP A 67 -8.84 -15.19 0.35
N ALA A 68 -7.63 -14.65 0.11
CA ALA A 68 -6.41 -15.14 0.73
C ALA A 68 -6.54 -15.16 2.27
N PRO A 69 -6.21 -16.29 2.92
CA PRO A 69 -6.36 -16.41 4.36
C PRO A 69 -5.35 -15.51 5.10
N LEU A 70 -5.70 -15.12 6.33
CA LEU A 70 -4.76 -14.42 7.21
C LEU A 70 -3.49 -15.27 7.44
N GLY A 71 -2.33 -14.62 7.35
CA GLY A 71 -1.03 -15.28 7.37
C GLY A 71 -0.56 -15.76 6.00
N TYR A 72 -1.30 -15.47 4.91
CA TYR A 72 -0.82 -15.73 3.55
C TYR A 72 0.53 -15.03 3.31
N ASN A 73 1.54 -15.80 2.95
CA ASN A 73 2.87 -15.28 2.66
C ASN A 73 2.93 -14.74 1.23
N VAL A 74 3.14 -13.43 1.09
CA VAL A 74 3.29 -12.77 -0.20
C VAL A 74 4.68 -13.02 -0.77
N THR A 75 5.71 -12.70 0.02
CA THR A 75 7.12 -12.92 -0.33
C THR A 75 8.00 -12.81 0.90
N GLN A 76 9.26 -13.23 0.79
CA GLN A 76 10.29 -12.94 1.78
C GLN A 76 11.20 -11.83 1.29
N LEU A 77 11.38 -10.80 2.11
CA LEU A 77 12.34 -9.74 1.90
C LEU A 77 13.74 -10.28 2.18
N VAL A 78 14.55 -10.37 1.13
CA VAL A 78 15.92 -10.88 1.20
C VAL A 78 16.89 -9.76 0.86
N LEU A 79 17.95 -9.63 1.67
CA LEU A 79 19.04 -8.70 1.38
C LEU A 79 20.13 -9.38 0.55
N SER A 80 20.74 -8.60 -0.34
CA SER A 80 22.01 -8.94 -0.99
C SER A 80 23.22 -8.62 -0.09
N SER A 81 23.06 -7.70 0.87
CA SER A 81 24.07 -7.38 1.89
C SER A 81 24.04 -8.36 3.08
N PRO A 82 25.16 -8.70 3.73
CA PRO A 82 25.22 -9.61 4.89
C PRO A 82 24.74 -8.96 6.22
N LEU A 83 24.08 -7.81 6.15
CA LEU A 83 23.70 -7.01 7.30
C LEU A 83 22.53 -7.63 8.06
N HIS A 84 22.60 -7.54 9.39
CA HIS A 84 21.46 -7.85 10.26
C HIS A 84 20.57 -6.62 10.37
N VAL A 85 19.31 -6.77 9.98
CA VAL A 85 18.37 -5.65 9.89
C VAL A 85 17.10 -5.85 10.70
N ASP A 86 16.45 -4.74 11.00
CA ASP A 86 15.06 -4.68 11.42
C ASP A 86 14.21 -4.29 10.20
N TYR A 87 13.22 -5.13 9.87
CA TYR A 87 12.25 -4.83 8.82
C TYR A 87 11.06 -4.07 9.38
N ARG A 88 10.52 -3.14 8.57
CA ARG A 88 9.27 -2.43 8.85
C ARG A 88 8.60 -1.98 7.55
N LEU A 89 7.28 -1.78 7.60
CA LEU A 89 6.54 -1.19 6.49
C LEU A 89 6.25 0.30 6.76
N LEU A 90 6.42 1.13 5.73
CA LEU A 90 5.90 2.49 5.67
C LEU A 90 4.48 2.41 5.12
N ALA A 91 3.51 2.83 5.94
CA ALA A 91 2.11 2.54 5.72
C ALA A 91 1.49 3.31 4.53
N THR A 92 0.79 2.55 3.69
CA THR A 92 -0.40 3.00 2.95
C THR A 92 -1.57 2.00 3.04
N GLY A 93 -1.46 0.95 3.88
CA GLY A 93 -2.55 0.01 4.17
C GLY A 93 -2.23 -0.85 5.40
N SER A 94 -3.22 -1.10 6.26
CA SER A 94 -3.09 -1.91 7.48
C SER A 94 -3.22 -3.41 7.24
N GLN A 95 -3.40 -3.83 5.98
CA GLN A 95 -3.66 -5.22 5.59
C GLN A 95 -2.41 -6.09 5.61
N PHE A 96 -1.22 -5.50 5.56
CA PHE A 96 0.03 -6.22 5.45
C PHE A 96 0.92 -6.00 6.66
N SER A 97 1.74 -7.00 6.96
CA SER A 97 2.74 -6.92 8.01
C SER A 97 4.00 -7.67 7.60
N VAL A 98 5.12 -7.30 8.23
CA VAL A 98 6.41 -7.95 8.01
C VAL A 98 6.90 -8.59 9.30
N SER A 99 7.33 -9.84 9.21
CA SER A 99 7.90 -10.55 10.33
C SER A 99 9.38 -10.18 10.55
N PRO A 100 9.97 -10.47 11.72
CA PRO A 100 11.39 -10.21 11.97
C PRO A 100 12.35 -10.92 11.02
N ASP A 101 11.95 -12.08 10.47
CA ASP A 101 12.69 -12.86 9.48
C ASP A 101 12.39 -12.46 8.02
N GLY A 102 11.67 -11.36 7.82
CA GLY A 102 11.47 -10.71 6.53
C GLY A 102 10.28 -11.22 5.72
N TRP A 103 9.41 -12.07 6.27
CA TRP A 103 8.19 -12.46 5.55
C TRP A 103 7.21 -11.32 5.51
N LEU A 104 6.83 -10.90 4.30
CA LEU A 104 5.68 -10.05 4.05
C LEU A 104 4.44 -10.95 3.97
N TYR A 105 3.46 -10.71 4.84
CA TYR A 105 2.26 -11.52 4.92
C TYR A 105 1.00 -10.68 5.13
N LEU A 106 -0.13 -11.29 4.80
CA LEU A 106 -1.45 -10.70 4.99
C LEU A 106 -1.88 -10.78 6.47
N SER A 107 -2.11 -9.64 7.11
CA SER A 107 -2.46 -9.52 8.53
C SER A 107 -3.89 -9.03 8.78
N ALA A 108 -4.58 -8.53 7.76
CA ALA A 108 -6.01 -8.26 7.79
C ALA A 108 -6.66 -8.67 6.45
N PRO A 109 -7.98 -8.92 6.41
CA PRO A 109 -8.67 -9.32 5.18
C PRO A 109 -8.50 -8.28 4.07
N LEU A 110 -8.54 -8.76 2.83
CA LEU A 110 -8.62 -7.93 1.64
C LEU A 110 -10.08 -7.79 1.22
N ASP A 111 -10.31 -6.74 0.46
CA ASP A 111 -11.59 -6.40 -0.17
C ASP A 111 -11.17 -5.65 -1.44
N ARG A 112 -11.27 -6.33 -2.59
CA ARG A 112 -10.80 -5.78 -3.86
C ARG A 112 -11.68 -4.60 -4.27
N GLU A 113 -12.99 -4.66 -4.04
CA GLU A 113 -13.94 -3.58 -4.32
C GLU A 113 -13.58 -2.30 -3.55
N ALA A 114 -13.04 -2.45 -2.34
CA ALA A 114 -12.52 -1.32 -1.56
C ALA A 114 -11.15 -0.84 -2.05
N VAL A 115 -10.17 -1.75 -2.19
CA VAL A 115 -8.79 -1.42 -2.59
C VAL A 115 -8.17 -2.55 -3.41
N ALA A 116 -8.18 -2.39 -4.74
CA ALA A 116 -7.55 -3.37 -5.65
C ALA A 116 -6.01 -3.30 -5.72
N LEU A 117 -5.40 -2.18 -5.32
CA LEU A 117 -3.96 -1.94 -5.44
C LEU A 117 -3.37 -1.38 -4.16
N HIS A 118 -2.41 -2.11 -3.58
CA HIS A 118 -1.64 -1.67 -2.42
C HIS A 118 -0.20 -1.38 -2.80
N THR A 119 0.28 -0.18 -2.47
CA THR A 119 1.70 0.18 -2.56
C THR A 119 2.28 0.20 -1.15
N LEU A 120 3.31 -0.61 -0.91
CA LEU A 120 3.92 -0.81 0.40
C LEU A 120 5.38 -0.33 0.36
N GLY A 121 5.78 0.51 1.30
CA GLY A 121 7.19 0.88 1.45
C GLY A 121 7.91 -0.07 2.41
N ALA A 122 8.67 -1.04 1.91
CA ALA A 122 9.45 -1.94 2.74
C ALA A 122 10.78 -1.31 3.16
N VAL A 123 11.04 -1.20 4.45
CA VAL A 123 12.29 -0.64 4.98
C VAL A 123 13.09 -1.72 5.68
N ALA A 124 14.36 -1.84 5.30
CA ALA A 124 15.38 -2.61 6.03
C ALA A 124 16.32 -1.63 6.73
N GLN A 125 16.39 -1.68 8.05
CA GLN A 125 17.31 -0.85 8.84
C GLN A 125 18.39 -1.70 9.50
N SER A 126 19.66 -1.39 9.25
CA SER A 126 20.79 -2.04 9.91
C SER A 126 20.74 -1.85 11.42
N ARG A 127 21.04 -2.93 12.15
CA ARG A 127 21.23 -2.91 13.60
C ARG A 127 22.62 -2.38 13.99
N ALA A 128 23.57 -2.38 13.07
CA ALA A 128 24.91 -1.83 13.28
C ALA A 128 24.84 -0.29 13.38
N ALA A 129 25.87 0.31 13.98
CA ALA A 129 26.08 1.75 13.92
C ALA A 129 27.02 2.07 12.75
N PRO A 130 26.71 3.08 11.92
CA PRO A 130 25.48 3.88 11.91
C PRO A 130 24.24 3.08 11.48
N ARG A 131 23.08 3.40 12.07
CA ARG A 131 21.80 2.73 11.77
C ARG A 131 21.22 3.19 10.43
N LEU A 132 21.85 2.74 9.35
CA LEU A 132 21.44 3.06 7.99
C LEU A 132 20.22 2.23 7.57
N ALA A 133 19.41 2.77 6.68
CA ALA A 133 18.21 2.10 6.21
C ALA A 133 18.00 2.33 4.71
N THR A 134 17.42 1.34 4.07
CA THR A 134 17.02 1.38 2.65
C THR A 134 15.53 1.13 2.55
N LEU A 135 14.90 1.80 1.59
CA LEU A 135 13.48 1.67 1.27
C LEU A 135 13.36 0.99 -0.10
N ASP A 136 12.47 0.02 -0.19
CA ASP A 136 11.99 -0.58 -1.43
C ASP A 136 10.47 -0.39 -1.54
N THR A 137 9.96 -0.30 -2.77
CA THR A 137 8.53 -0.18 -3.04
C THR A 137 8.00 -1.52 -3.52
N ILE A 138 6.97 -2.05 -2.87
CA ILE A 138 6.32 -3.30 -3.28
C ILE A 138 4.90 -2.99 -3.70
N THR A 139 4.50 -3.53 -4.85
CA THR A 139 3.14 -3.41 -5.34
C THR A 139 2.40 -4.73 -5.16
N VAL A 140 1.21 -4.69 -4.57
CA VAL A 140 0.34 -5.85 -4.43
C VAL A 140 -0.97 -5.55 -5.14
N VAL A 141 -1.29 -6.37 -6.13
CA VAL A 141 -2.55 -6.34 -6.89
C VAL A 141 -3.45 -7.42 -6.32
N VAL A 142 -4.64 -7.02 -5.89
CA VAL A 142 -5.68 -7.93 -5.40
C VAL A 142 -6.46 -8.48 -6.59
N LEU A 143 -6.55 -9.80 -6.69
CA LEU A 143 -7.29 -10.50 -7.73
C LEU A 143 -8.74 -10.75 -7.28
N ASP A 144 -9.66 -10.53 -8.21
CA ASP A 144 -11.10 -10.78 -8.09
C ASP A 144 -11.42 -12.24 -7.78
N CYS A 145 -12.33 -12.44 -6.83
CA CYS A 145 -12.95 -13.70 -6.48
C CYS A 145 -14.48 -13.54 -6.55
N ASN A 146 -15.20 -14.61 -6.89
CA ASN A 146 -16.66 -14.58 -6.92
C ASN A 146 -17.21 -14.73 -5.50
N ASP A 147 -17.26 -13.62 -4.77
CA ASP A 147 -17.74 -13.57 -3.39
C ASP A 147 -18.90 -12.59 -3.17
N ASN A 148 -19.22 -11.78 -4.18
CA ASN A 148 -20.48 -11.07 -4.26
C ASN A 148 -21.52 -11.94 -4.99
N ARG A 149 -22.78 -11.60 -4.77
CA ARG A 149 -23.90 -12.29 -5.42
C ARG A 149 -24.74 -11.24 -6.12
N PRO A 150 -25.43 -11.57 -7.22
CA PRO A 150 -26.27 -10.59 -7.89
C PRO A 150 -27.39 -10.12 -6.97
N VAL A 151 -27.55 -8.80 -6.85
CA VAL A 151 -28.60 -8.16 -6.03
C VAL A 151 -29.58 -7.44 -6.94
N PHE A 152 -30.86 -7.80 -6.84
CA PHE A 152 -31.93 -7.09 -7.56
C PHE A 152 -32.10 -5.65 -7.05
N HIS A 153 -32.40 -4.72 -7.96
CA HIS A 153 -32.62 -3.30 -7.63
C HIS A 153 -33.83 -3.07 -6.72
N SER A 154 -34.77 -4.02 -6.69
CA SER A 154 -35.93 -3.99 -5.80
C SER A 154 -36.15 -5.33 -5.13
N ALA A 155 -36.47 -5.30 -3.83
CA ALA A 155 -36.90 -6.48 -3.08
C ALA A 155 -38.28 -7.00 -3.53
N LEU A 156 -39.06 -6.18 -4.24
CA LEU A 156 -40.36 -6.56 -4.77
C LEU A 156 -40.69 -5.77 -6.04
N TYR A 157 -40.92 -6.48 -7.14
CA TYR A 157 -41.42 -5.89 -8.37
C TYR A 157 -42.94 -6.12 -8.49
N ARG A 158 -43.70 -5.06 -8.74
CA ARG A 158 -45.16 -5.13 -8.95
C ARG A 158 -45.54 -4.42 -10.23
N THR A 159 -46.39 -5.06 -11.04
CA THR A 159 -47.01 -4.47 -12.22
C THR A 159 -48.42 -5.02 -12.40
N ALA A 160 -49.24 -4.32 -13.19
CA ALA A 160 -50.58 -4.74 -13.56
C ALA A 160 -50.68 -4.80 -15.09
N VAL A 161 -51.37 -5.81 -15.60
CA VAL A 161 -51.50 -6.09 -17.03
C VAL A 161 -52.98 -6.23 -17.36
N ALA A 162 -53.45 -5.58 -18.42
CA ALA A 162 -54.84 -5.70 -18.86
C ALA A 162 -55.09 -7.09 -19.50
N GLU A 163 -56.31 -7.58 -19.49
CA GLU A 163 -56.60 -8.93 -20.03
C GLU A 163 -56.46 -9.03 -21.56
N ASN A 164 -56.55 -7.90 -22.26
CA ASN A 164 -56.63 -7.83 -23.72
C ASN A 164 -55.30 -7.48 -24.41
N VAL A 165 -54.17 -7.54 -23.70
CA VAL A 165 -52.87 -7.25 -24.33
C VAL A 165 -52.45 -8.36 -25.28
N ALA A 166 -51.81 -7.95 -26.37
CA ALA A 166 -51.36 -8.88 -27.40
C ALA A 166 -50.23 -9.81 -26.89
N VAL A 167 -50.19 -11.02 -27.45
CA VAL A 167 -49.09 -11.97 -27.22
C VAL A 167 -47.77 -11.33 -27.65
N GLY A 168 -46.75 -11.46 -26.79
CA GLY A 168 -45.43 -10.87 -27.01
C GLY A 168 -45.25 -9.48 -26.39
N THR A 169 -46.26 -8.93 -25.71
CA THR A 169 -46.11 -7.67 -24.96
C THR A 169 -45.13 -7.87 -23.80
N SER A 170 -44.07 -7.07 -23.73
CA SER A 170 -43.19 -7.03 -22.56
C SER A 170 -43.92 -6.41 -21.37
N ILE A 171 -43.90 -7.09 -20.24
CA ILE A 171 -44.69 -6.73 -19.05
C ILE A 171 -43.85 -6.01 -17.99
N MET A 172 -42.59 -6.43 -17.86
CA MET A 172 -41.66 -5.94 -16.84
C MET A 172 -40.26 -6.40 -17.18
N GLN A 173 -39.28 -5.53 -16.95
CA GLN A 173 -37.86 -5.86 -16.92
C GLN A 173 -37.41 -5.81 -15.46
N VAL A 174 -36.66 -6.83 -15.03
CA VAL A 174 -36.02 -6.87 -13.72
C VAL A 174 -34.52 -6.84 -13.94
N GLU A 175 -33.82 -6.14 -13.04
CA GLU A 175 -32.38 -5.88 -13.15
C GLU A 175 -31.74 -6.25 -11.82
N ALA A 176 -30.61 -6.94 -11.91
CA ALA A 176 -29.73 -7.26 -10.79
C ALA A 176 -28.31 -6.84 -11.14
N GLU A 177 -27.55 -6.46 -10.12
CA GLU A 177 -26.16 -6.02 -10.26
C GLU A 177 -25.29 -6.91 -9.36
N ASP A 178 -24.16 -7.36 -9.90
CA ASP A 178 -23.11 -8.06 -9.18
C ASP A 178 -21.83 -7.21 -9.28
N THR A 179 -21.15 -7.00 -8.15
CA THR A 179 -20.05 -6.03 -8.03
C THR A 179 -18.69 -6.61 -8.36
N ASP A 180 -18.59 -7.92 -8.58
CA ASP A 180 -17.36 -8.61 -8.99
C ASP A 180 -16.94 -8.19 -10.42
N GLU A 181 -15.70 -8.49 -10.82
CA GLU A 181 -15.21 -8.19 -12.17
C GLU A 181 -15.50 -9.28 -13.23
N GLY A 182 -15.72 -8.84 -14.46
CA GLY A 182 -15.81 -9.73 -15.63
C GLY A 182 -16.98 -10.72 -15.53
N ARG A 183 -16.72 -12.01 -15.77
CA ARG A 183 -17.77 -13.05 -15.70
C ARG A 183 -18.36 -13.25 -14.31
N ASN A 184 -17.68 -12.79 -13.28
CA ASN A 184 -18.20 -12.87 -11.91
C ASN A 184 -19.22 -11.75 -11.65
N GLY A 185 -19.14 -10.64 -12.38
CA GLY A 185 -20.06 -9.49 -12.30
C GLY A 185 -21.14 -9.41 -13.39
N GLU A 186 -21.28 -10.42 -14.26
CA GLU A 186 -22.24 -10.45 -15.40
C GLU A 186 -23.57 -11.14 -15.08
#